data_AF-A0A6B3IFK8-F1
#
_entry.id   AF-A0A6B3IFK8-F1
#
_cell.length_a   1.000
_cell.length_b   1.000
_cell.length_c   1.000
_cell.angle_alpha   90.00
_cell.angle_beta   90.00
_cell.angle_gamma   90.00
#
_symmetry.space_group_name_H-M   'P 1'
#
loop_
_entity.id
_entity.type
_entity.pdbx_description
1 polymer ?
#
loop_
_entity_poly.entity_id
_entity_poly.type
_entity_poly.pdbx_seq_one_letter_code
_entity_poly.pdbx_strand_id
1 'polypeptide(L)'
;VEAGTYDLVVDPSNLWLTIHESIGHATELDRALGYEAAYAGTSFATFDQLGKLAYGSPVMNVTGDRTAEHGLATVGYDDEGVEAQSWDLVKDGTLVGYQLDRRIAKLTGLGRSNGCAFADSPGHVPVQRMANVSLKPDPGGLSTEDLIGGVERGIYVVGDRSWSIDMQRYNFQ
;
A
#
# COMPACT_ATOMS: atom_id res chain seq x y z
N VAL A 1 21.58 -10.95 16.52
CA VAL A 1 21.87 -10.62 15.12
C VAL A 1 22.99 -9.59 15.12
N GLU A 2 24.08 -9.84 14.40
CA GLU A 2 25.19 -8.87 14.25
C GLU A 2 24.85 -7.84 13.16
N ALA A 3 25.46 -6.66 13.20
CA ALA A 3 25.22 -5.64 12.18
C ALA A 3 25.83 -6.06 10.83
N GLY A 4 25.06 -5.92 9.75
CA GLY A 4 25.51 -6.21 8.39
C GLY A 4 24.37 -6.43 7.42
N THR A 5 24.70 -6.83 6.20
CA THR A 5 23.73 -7.18 5.15
C THR A 5 23.29 -8.63 5.29
N TYR A 6 21.99 -8.87 5.19
CA TYR A 6 21.32 -10.16 5.26
C TYR A 6 20.19 -10.21 4.23
N ASP A 7 19.91 -11.40 3.70
CA ASP A 7 18.65 -11.62 2.98
C ASP A 7 17.50 -11.66 3.98
N LEU A 8 16.35 -11.15 3.59
CA LEU A 8 15.19 -11.04 4.47
C LEU A 8 14.03 -11.86 3.92
N VAL A 9 13.53 -12.79 4.73
CA VAL A 9 12.23 -13.43 4.50
C VAL A 9 11.26 -12.85 5.52
N VAL A 10 10.13 -12.32 5.04
CA VAL A 10 9.15 -11.63 5.88
C VAL A 10 7.87 -12.45 5.90
N ASP A 11 7.47 -12.90 7.08
CA ASP A 11 6.20 -13.61 7.28
C ASP A 11 5.01 -12.68 7.05
N PRO A 12 3.87 -13.16 6.55
CA PRO A 12 2.65 -12.36 6.39
C PRO A 12 2.22 -11.61 7.66
N SER A 13 2.48 -12.15 8.86
CA SER A 13 2.19 -11.50 10.16
C SER A 13 3.06 -10.28 10.46
N ASN A 14 4.14 -10.07 9.72
CA ASN A 14 4.95 -8.86 9.75
C ASN A 14 4.72 -7.99 8.52
N LEU A 15 4.62 -8.64 7.35
CA LEU A 15 4.57 -8.00 6.03
C LEU A 15 3.42 -6.99 5.88
N TRP A 16 2.28 -7.24 6.52
CA TRP A 16 1.11 -6.36 6.41
C TRP A 16 1.38 -4.92 6.89
N LEU A 17 2.15 -4.73 7.97
CA LEU A 17 2.56 -3.39 8.43
C LEU A 17 3.60 -2.78 7.49
N THR A 18 4.54 -3.58 6.97
CA THR A 18 5.49 -3.11 5.97
C THR A 18 4.77 -2.60 4.73
N ILE A 19 3.76 -3.32 4.23
CA ILE A 19 2.93 -2.92 3.09
C ILE A 19 2.14 -1.65 3.43
N HIS A 20 1.55 -1.57 4.63
CA HIS A 20 0.80 -0.40 5.09
C HIS A 20 1.61 0.89 4.96
N GLU A 21 2.84 0.88 5.49
CA GLU A 21 3.70 2.06 5.53
C GLU A 21 4.35 2.36 4.17
N SER A 22 4.91 1.35 3.51
CA SER A 22 5.72 1.52 2.30
C SER A 22 4.92 1.59 1.01
N ILE A 23 3.67 1.09 1.00
CA ILE A 23 2.81 1.04 -0.19
C ILE A 23 1.47 1.71 0.06
N GLY A 24 0.79 1.33 1.13
CA GLY A 24 -0.54 1.82 1.42
C GLY A 24 -0.57 3.35 1.49
N HIS A 25 0.16 3.92 2.43
CA HIS A 25 0.24 5.38 2.56
C HIS A 25 0.91 6.06 1.36
N ALA A 26 1.91 5.43 0.74
CA ALA A 26 2.58 5.99 -0.43
C ALA A 26 1.64 6.15 -1.64
N THR A 27 0.57 5.35 -1.70
CA THR A 27 -0.39 5.33 -2.81
C THR A 27 -1.71 6.06 -2.52
N GLU A 28 -1.84 6.76 -1.40
CA GLU A 28 -2.90 7.76 -1.18
C GLU A 28 -2.57 9.02 -2.03
N LEU A 29 -3.40 9.35 -3.02
CA LEU A 29 -3.03 10.34 -4.05
C LEU A 29 -2.99 11.78 -3.51
N ASP A 30 -3.85 12.13 -2.56
CA ASP A 30 -3.80 13.43 -1.89
C ASP A 30 -2.43 13.66 -1.24
N ARG A 31 -1.85 12.62 -0.61
CA ARG A 31 -0.49 12.65 -0.08
C ARG A 31 0.56 12.71 -1.18
N ALA A 32 0.42 11.93 -2.24
CA ALA A 32 1.33 11.98 -3.39
C ALA A 32 1.30 13.33 -4.14
N LEU A 33 0.23 14.11 -3.98
CA LEU A 33 0.08 15.49 -4.46
C LEU A 33 0.51 16.54 -3.42
N GLY A 34 0.89 16.12 -2.21
CA GLY A 34 1.40 17.00 -1.15
C GLY A 34 0.34 17.69 -0.29
N TYR A 35 -0.95 17.35 -0.42
CA TYR A 35 -2.02 17.97 0.40
C TYR A 35 -1.85 17.67 1.90
N GLU A 36 -1.39 16.45 2.23
CA GLU A 36 -1.21 15.98 3.61
C GLU A 36 0.24 16.09 4.11
N ALA A 37 1.11 16.83 3.40
CA ALA A 37 2.54 16.87 3.69
C ALA A 37 2.86 17.34 5.12
N ALA A 38 2.09 18.29 5.65
CA ALA A 38 2.29 18.84 7.00
C ALA A 38 1.82 17.90 8.13
N TYR A 39 0.92 16.95 7.85
CA TYR A 39 0.30 16.10 8.87
C TYR A 39 0.77 14.64 8.79
N ALA A 40 0.94 14.11 7.57
CA ALA A 40 1.25 12.70 7.33
C ALA A 40 2.51 12.48 6.46
N GLY A 41 3.26 13.54 6.14
CA GLY A 41 4.44 13.48 5.29
C GLY A 41 4.12 13.39 3.80
N THR A 42 5.14 13.22 2.97
CA THR A 42 5.02 13.10 1.49
C THR A 42 5.12 11.65 1.04
N SER A 43 5.00 11.41 -0.26
CA SER A 43 5.22 10.10 -0.89
C SER A 43 6.33 10.17 -1.93
N PHE A 44 7.15 9.12 -2.02
CA PHE A 44 8.08 8.93 -3.13
C PHE A 44 7.36 8.50 -4.42
N ALA A 45 6.16 7.91 -4.31
CA ALA A 45 5.31 7.54 -5.43
C ALA A 45 4.48 8.75 -5.88
N THR A 46 5.16 9.79 -6.37
CA THR A 46 4.53 11.04 -6.81
C THR A 46 3.74 10.85 -8.11
N PHE A 47 2.76 11.71 -8.37
CA PHE A 47 1.83 11.52 -9.50
C PHE A 47 2.52 11.38 -10.87
N ASP A 48 3.64 12.05 -11.10
CA ASP A 48 4.44 11.97 -12.33
C ASP A 48 5.10 10.59 -12.56
N GLN A 49 5.17 9.77 -11.52
CA GLN A 49 5.72 8.42 -11.51
C GLN A 49 4.72 7.33 -11.91
N LEU A 50 3.44 7.69 -12.09
CA LEU A 50 2.41 6.75 -12.54
C LEU A 50 2.79 6.12 -13.88
N GLY A 51 2.81 4.78 -13.91
CA GLY A 51 3.22 3.98 -15.07
C GLY A 51 4.73 3.98 -15.35
N LYS A 52 5.56 4.54 -14.45
CA LYS A 52 7.01 4.65 -14.64
C LYS A 52 7.83 4.10 -13.48
N LEU A 53 7.35 4.25 -12.24
CA LEU A 53 8.07 3.80 -11.07
C LEU A 53 8.13 2.27 -11.03
N ALA A 54 9.35 1.74 -11.10
CA ALA A 54 9.65 0.38 -10.69
C ALA A 54 9.55 0.31 -9.16
N TYR A 55 8.38 -0.09 -8.67
CA TYR A 55 8.08 -0.23 -7.25
C TYR A 55 8.75 -1.46 -6.65
N GLY A 56 8.86 -2.53 -7.43
CA GLY A 56 9.50 -3.77 -7.02
C GLY A 56 9.84 -4.66 -8.20
N SER A 57 10.14 -5.93 -7.92
CA SER A 57 10.46 -6.91 -8.95
C SER A 57 9.23 -7.23 -9.83
N PRO A 58 9.42 -7.79 -11.04
CA PRO A 58 8.31 -8.10 -11.95
C PRO A 58 7.25 -9.06 -11.40
N VAL A 59 7.55 -9.82 -10.34
CA VAL A 59 6.57 -10.72 -9.68
C VAL A 59 5.66 -9.98 -8.70
N MET A 60 5.99 -8.74 -8.33
CA MET A 60 5.26 -7.96 -7.34
C MET A 60 3.96 -7.40 -7.92
N ASN A 61 2.84 -7.84 -7.36
CA ASN A 61 1.51 -7.37 -7.70
C ASN A 61 0.75 -7.00 -6.42
N VAL A 62 0.36 -5.74 -6.28
CA VAL A 62 -0.29 -5.21 -5.08
C VAL A 62 -1.63 -4.61 -5.44
N THR A 63 -2.67 -4.98 -4.70
CA THR A 63 -4.02 -4.45 -4.88
C THR A 63 -4.46 -3.58 -3.72
N GLY A 64 -5.28 -2.58 -4.02
CA GLY A 64 -6.19 -1.98 -3.05
C GLY A 64 -7.57 -2.63 -3.23
N ASP A 65 -8.16 -3.11 -2.14
CA ASP A 65 -9.44 -3.83 -2.19
C ASP A 65 -10.40 -3.39 -1.08
N ARG A 66 -11.58 -2.89 -1.45
CA ARG A 66 -12.67 -2.54 -0.52
C ARG A 66 -13.74 -3.62 -0.37
N THR A 67 -13.58 -4.72 -1.10
CA THR A 67 -14.52 -5.83 -1.22
C THR A 67 -13.99 -7.14 -0.64
N ALA A 68 -12.72 -7.15 -0.21
CA ALA A 68 -12.05 -8.33 0.35
C ALA A 68 -12.84 -8.94 1.51
N GLU A 69 -13.19 -10.23 1.39
CA GLU A 69 -13.89 -10.94 2.46
C GLU A 69 -13.07 -10.91 3.76
N HIS A 70 -13.71 -10.56 4.87
CA HIS A 70 -13.08 -10.39 6.19
C HIS A 70 -12.00 -9.28 6.30
N GLY A 71 -11.80 -8.49 5.24
CA GLY A 71 -10.90 -7.33 5.29
C GLY A 71 -11.40 -6.27 6.28
N LEU A 72 -10.49 -5.69 7.07
CA LEU A 72 -10.82 -4.65 8.04
C LEU A 72 -11.34 -3.36 7.37
N ALA A 73 -10.92 -3.11 6.14
CA ALA A 73 -11.28 -1.92 5.37
C ALA A 73 -12.43 -2.18 4.38
N THR A 74 -13.12 -3.33 4.52
CA THR A 74 -14.19 -3.77 3.61
C THR A 74 -15.50 -3.09 3.92
N VAL A 75 -16.10 -2.47 2.91
CA VAL A 75 -17.32 -1.67 3.02
C VAL A 75 -18.16 -1.80 1.75
N GLY A 76 -19.44 -1.44 1.79
CA GLY A 76 -20.25 -1.33 0.57
C GLY A 76 -20.01 -0.01 -0.18
N TYR A 77 -19.88 1.08 0.57
CA TYR A 77 -19.68 2.44 0.07
C TYR A 77 -18.75 3.20 1.02
N ASP A 78 -17.96 4.13 0.48
CA ASP A 78 -17.21 5.10 1.29
C ASP A 78 -18.10 6.25 1.79
N ASP A 79 -17.53 7.19 2.56
CA ASP A 79 -18.30 8.31 3.15
C ASP A 79 -18.71 9.38 2.13
N GLU A 80 -18.26 9.28 0.88
CA GLU A 80 -18.75 10.07 -0.25
C GLU A 80 -19.87 9.35 -1.05
N GLY A 81 -20.28 8.16 -0.60
CA GLY A 81 -21.27 7.31 -1.24
C GLY A 81 -20.76 6.58 -2.48
N VAL A 82 -19.44 6.39 -2.61
CA VAL A 82 -18.83 5.70 -3.75
C VAL A 82 -18.79 4.20 -3.50
N GLU A 83 -19.36 3.43 -4.41
CA GLU A 83 -19.38 1.96 -4.35
C GLU A 83 -17.96 1.38 -4.30
N ALA A 84 -17.76 0.46 -3.36
CA ALA A 84 -16.51 -0.27 -3.17
C ALA A 84 -16.09 -1.07 -4.41
N GLN A 85 -14.77 -1.20 -4.62
CA GLN A 85 -14.20 -1.99 -5.70
C GLN A 85 -12.79 -2.51 -5.33
N SER A 86 -12.17 -3.23 -6.25
CA SER A 86 -10.79 -3.71 -6.17
C SER A 86 -10.01 -3.22 -7.39
N TRP A 87 -8.75 -2.85 -7.21
CA TRP A 87 -7.89 -2.32 -8.28
C TRP A 87 -6.41 -2.64 -8.02
N ASP A 88 -5.60 -2.58 -9.08
CA ASP A 88 -4.15 -2.73 -8.96
C ASP A 88 -3.51 -1.40 -8.58
N LEU A 89 -2.67 -1.42 -7.54
CA LEU A 89 -1.77 -0.32 -7.16
C LEU A 89 -0.40 -0.51 -7.82
N VAL A 90 0.12 -1.74 -7.73
CA VAL A 90 1.35 -2.18 -8.40
C VAL A 90 1.02 -3.39 -9.25
N LYS A 91 1.44 -3.37 -10.52
CA LYS A 91 1.28 -4.47 -11.45
C LYS A 91 2.59 -4.76 -12.15
N ASP A 92 3.01 -6.02 -12.13
CA ASP A 92 4.28 -6.48 -12.69
C ASP A 92 5.47 -5.61 -12.23
N GLY A 93 5.49 -5.27 -10.94
CA GLY A 93 6.49 -4.41 -10.31
C GLY A 93 6.36 -2.91 -10.59
N THR A 94 5.40 -2.46 -11.40
CA THR A 94 5.23 -1.05 -11.79
C THR A 94 4.06 -0.39 -11.06
N LEU A 95 4.22 0.85 -10.60
CA LEU A 95 3.12 1.67 -10.08
C LEU A 95 2.09 1.95 -11.18
N VAL A 96 0.85 1.47 -11.01
CA VAL A 96 -0.21 1.60 -12.02
C VAL A 96 -1.50 2.25 -11.48
N GLY A 97 -1.60 2.45 -10.17
CA GLY A 97 -2.81 2.99 -9.56
C GLY A 97 -2.56 3.71 -8.25
N TYR A 98 -3.58 4.43 -7.82
CA TYR A 98 -3.62 5.16 -6.57
C TYR A 98 -4.95 4.93 -5.85
N GLN A 99 -5.02 5.31 -4.59
CA GLN A 99 -6.22 5.38 -3.78
C GLN A 99 -6.83 6.79 -3.93
N LEU A 100 -8.11 6.87 -4.25
CA LEU A 100 -8.76 8.06 -4.79
C LEU A 100 -10.07 8.37 -4.06
N ASP A 101 -10.27 9.64 -3.72
CA ASP A 101 -11.57 10.25 -3.45
C ASP A 101 -12.15 10.87 -4.74
N ARG A 102 -13.39 11.37 -4.69
CA ARG A 102 -14.05 11.97 -5.87
C ARG A 102 -13.36 13.26 -6.31
N ARG A 103 -12.92 14.07 -5.35
CA ARG A 103 -12.32 15.38 -5.63
C ARG A 103 -11.00 15.22 -6.38
N ILE A 104 -10.08 14.42 -5.88
CA ILE A 104 -8.76 14.25 -6.47
C ILE A 104 -8.85 13.45 -7.77
N ALA A 105 -9.68 12.40 -7.84
CA ALA A 105 -9.89 11.67 -9.10
C ALA A 105 -10.32 12.60 -10.23
N LYS A 106 -11.22 13.55 -9.95
CA LYS A 106 -11.65 14.58 -10.90
C LYS A 106 -10.53 15.55 -11.26
N LEU A 107 -9.75 16.01 -10.27
CA LEU A 107 -8.66 16.96 -10.49
C LEU A 107 -7.51 16.39 -11.32
N THR A 108 -7.21 15.09 -11.16
CA THR A 108 -6.10 14.43 -11.86
C THR A 108 -6.53 13.72 -13.14
N GLY A 109 -7.83 13.66 -13.43
CA GLY A 109 -8.34 13.01 -14.65
C GLY A 109 -8.27 11.48 -14.62
N LEU A 110 -8.11 10.85 -13.45
CA LEU A 110 -8.04 9.39 -13.29
C LEU A 110 -9.41 8.70 -13.31
N GLY A 111 -10.49 9.44 -13.59
CA GLY A 111 -11.84 8.89 -13.74
C GLY A 111 -12.64 8.94 -12.44
N ARG A 112 -13.26 7.81 -12.06
CA ARG A 112 -14.06 7.72 -10.83
C ARG A 112 -13.20 7.43 -9.60
N SER A 113 -13.67 7.86 -8.44
CA SER A 113 -13.15 7.42 -7.13
C SER A 113 -13.21 5.89 -6.99
N ASN A 114 -12.26 5.33 -6.24
CA ASN A 114 -12.22 3.92 -5.88
C ASN A 114 -12.73 3.59 -4.47
N GLY A 115 -13.47 4.52 -3.87
CA GLY A 115 -14.12 4.28 -2.59
C GLY A 115 -13.15 4.43 -1.43
N CYS A 116 -12.31 5.46 -1.48
CA CYS A 116 -11.27 5.70 -0.48
C CYS A 116 -11.49 6.95 0.36
N ALA A 117 -12.65 7.60 0.34
CA ALA A 117 -12.91 8.78 1.17
C ALA A 117 -13.57 8.40 2.51
N PHE A 118 -12.88 8.67 3.63
CA PHE A 118 -13.40 8.36 4.97
C PHE A 118 -13.20 9.49 5.97
N ALA A 119 -14.20 9.67 6.84
CA ALA A 119 -14.15 10.51 8.02
C ALA A 119 -14.29 9.64 9.28
N ASP A 120 -13.73 10.09 10.38
CA ASP A 120 -13.90 9.49 11.71
C ASP A 120 -15.24 9.88 12.37
N SER A 121 -15.94 10.91 11.86
CA SER A 121 -17.28 11.28 12.31
C SER A 121 -18.05 12.09 11.25
N PRO A 122 -19.40 12.20 11.36
CA PRO A 122 -20.20 13.05 10.47
C PRO A 122 -19.88 14.55 10.53
N GLY A 123 -19.14 14.99 11.56
CA GLY A 123 -18.71 16.38 11.73
C GLY A 123 -17.39 16.71 11.03
N HIS A 124 -16.71 15.71 10.46
CA HIS A 124 -15.40 15.88 9.84
C HIS A 124 -15.45 15.68 8.33
N VAL A 125 -14.54 16.35 7.64
CA VAL A 125 -14.40 16.24 6.18
C VAL A 125 -13.73 14.89 5.87
N PRO A 126 -14.30 14.05 4.98
CA PRO A 126 -13.65 12.84 4.54
C PRO A 126 -12.31 13.15 3.85
N VAL A 127 -11.30 12.34 4.14
CA VAL A 127 -9.99 12.38 3.48
C VAL A 127 -9.70 11.03 2.83
N GLN A 128 -8.71 10.96 1.93
CA GLN A 128 -8.35 9.67 1.36
C GLN A 128 -7.75 8.78 2.43
N ARG A 129 -8.26 7.55 2.52
CA ARG A 129 -7.84 6.51 3.45
C ARG A 129 -7.63 5.18 2.74
N MET A 130 -6.73 4.38 3.29
CA MET A 130 -6.33 3.12 2.70
C MET A 130 -7.46 2.08 2.61
N ALA A 131 -7.52 1.36 1.50
CA ALA A 131 -8.24 0.10 1.33
C ALA A 131 -7.48 -1.06 2.01
N ASN A 132 -7.97 -2.30 1.86
CA ASN A 132 -7.14 -3.45 2.19
C ASN A 132 -6.04 -3.54 1.13
N VAL A 133 -4.81 -3.16 1.50
CA VAL A 133 -3.66 -3.17 0.59
C VAL A 133 -2.88 -4.46 0.79
N SER A 134 -2.83 -5.29 -0.25
CA SER A 134 -2.31 -6.66 -0.15
C SER A 134 -1.39 -7.00 -1.31
N LEU A 135 -0.25 -7.63 -1.00
CA LEU A 135 0.57 -8.31 -1.99
C LEU A 135 -0.14 -9.61 -2.41
N LYS A 136 -0.38 -9.77 -3.72
CA LYS A 136 -0.96 -10.99 -4.27
C LYS A 136 0.05 -12.14 -4.14
N PRO A 137 -0.38 -13.33 -3.68
CA PRO A 137 0.48 -14.51 -3.75
C PRO A 137 0.75 -14.86 -5.22
N ASP A 138 1.95 -15.33 -5.50
CA ASP A 138 2.24 -15.97 -6.78
C ASP A 138 1.55 -17.35 -6.82
N PRO A 139 0.64 -17.61 -7.78
CA PRO A 139 -0.03 -18.92 -7.90
C PRO A 139 0.94 -20.09 -8.11
N GLY A 140 2.12 -19.83 -8.67
CA GLY A 140 3.22 -20.79 -8.82
C GLY A 140 4.36 -20.58 -7.81
N GLY A 141 4.11 -19.80 -6.77
CA GLY A 141 5.10 -19.38 -5.79
C GLY A 141 5.65 -20.52 -4.93
N LEU A 142 6.78 -20.22 -4.30
CA LEU A 142 7.45 -21.10 -3.35
C LEU A 142 6.70 -21.12 -2.00
N SER A 143 6.84 -22.23 -1.26
CA SER A 143 6.44 -22.25 0.15
C SER A 143 7.36 -21.36 0.99
N THR A 144 6.94 -21.00 2.21
CA THR A 144 7.81 -20.28 3.14
C THR A 144 9.08 -21.07 3.45
N GLU A 145 8.95 -22.40 3.58
CA GLU A 145 10.08 -23.31 3.80
C GLU A 145 11.04 -23.32 2.62
N ASP A 146 10.53 -23.34 1.39
CA ASP A 146 11.35 -23.26 0.17
C ASP A 146 12.08 -21.92 0.06
N LEU A 147 11.40 -20.81 0.39
CA LEU A 147 12.01 -19.47 0.43
C LEU A 147 13.16 -19.43 1.45
N ILE A 148 12.93 -19.92 2.66
CA ILE A 148 13.97 -19.98 3.71
C ILE A 148 15.11 -20.92 3.27
N GLY A 149 14.80 -22.05 2.65
CA GLY A 149 15.79 -23.01 2.16
C GLY A 149 16.70 -22.47 1.05
N GLY A 150 16.24 -21.46 0.31
CA GLY A 150 17.02 -20.74 -0.70
C GLY A 150 17.98 -19.68 -0.14
N VAL A 151 17.93 -19.40 1.16
CA VAL A 151 18.70 -18.31 1.80
C VAL A 151 19.93 -18.86 2.52
N GLU A 152 21.12 -18.49 2.05
CA GLU A 152 22.39 -18.92 2.69
C GLU A 152 22.69 -18.13 3.98
N ARG A 153 22.43 -16.82 3.97
CA ARG A 153 22.65 -15.93 5.13
C ARG A 153 21.55 -14.87 5.21
N GLY A 154 20.55 -15.16 6.03
CA GLY A 154 19.40 -14.26 6.17
C GLY A 154 18.74 -14.25 7.53
N ILE A 155 17.66 -13.48 7.60
CA ILE A 155 16.81 -13.30 8.77
C ILE A 155 15.38 -13.62 8.34
N TYR A 156 14.69 -14.44 9.12
CA TYR A 156 13.26 -14.65 8.99
C TYR A 156 12.53 -13.83 10.07
N VAL A 157 11.69 -12.88 9.64
CA VAL A 157 10.98 -11.96 10.54
C VAL A 157 9.51 -12.36 10.65
N VAL A 158 9.07 -12.57 11.90
CA VAL A 158 7.72 -13.02 12.25
C VAL A 158 7.15 -12.10 13.33
N GLY A 159 5.84 -11.87 13.29
CA GLY A 159 5.11 -11.08 14.27
C GLY A 159 4.95 -9.61 13.88
N ASP A 160 4.29 -8.85 14.74
CA ASP A 160 3.61 -7.59 14.42
C ASP A 160 4.20 -6.37 15.14
N ARG A 161 5.49 -6.43 15.50
CA ARG A 161 6.12 -5.31 16.22
C ARG A 161 6.20 -4.05 15.36
N SER A 162 6.04 -2.92 16.03
CA SER A 162 5.94 -1.57 15.44
C SER A 162 6.99 -1.29 14.38
N TRP A 163 6.52 -0.84 13.21
CA TRP A 163 7.31 -0.26 12.13
C TRP A 163 7.21 1.27 12.19
N SER A 164 8.26 1.97 11.76
CA SER A 164 8.25 3.42 11.59
C SER A 164 8.91 3.78 10.27
N ILE A 165 8.41 4.83 9.63
CA ILE A 165 8.85 5.29 8.33
C ILE A 165 9.17 6.79 8.40
N ASP A 166 10.15 7.24 7.61
CA ASP A 166 10.50 8.65 7.53
C ASP A 166 9.41 9.48 6.80
N MET A 167 9.46 10.81 6.96
CA MET A 167 8.45 11.71 6.40
C MET A 167 8.28 11.61 4.89
N GLN A 168 9.35 11.23 4.17
CA GLN A 168 9.35 11.12 2.71
C GLN A 168 9.10 9.69 2.22
N ARG A 169 9.12 8.72 3.12
CA ARG A 169 8.94 7.29 2.88
C ARG A 169 10.02 6.64 2.04
N TYR A 170 11.21 7.23 2.04
CA TYR A 170 12.40 6.62 1.43
C TYR A 170 13.04 5.60 2.38
N ASN A 171 12.89 5.79 3.69
CA ASN A 171 13.55 4.98 4.70
C ASN A 171 12.52 4.41 5.68
N PHE A 172 12.55 3.10 5.90
CA PHE A 172 11.70 2.37 6.84
C PHE A 172 12.55 1.39 7.66
N GLN A 173 12.15 1.14 8.91
CA GLN A 173 12.85 0.27 9.88
C GLN A 173 12.29 -1.13 9.93
#